data_AF-A0A6I9W2K0-F1
#
_entry.id   AF-A0A6I9W2K0-F1
#
_cell.length_a   1.000
_cell.length_b   1.000
_cell.length_c   1.000
_cell.angle_alpha   90.00
_cell.angle_beta   90.00
_cell.angle_gamma   90.00
#
_symmetry.space_group_name_H-M   'P 1'
#
loop_
_entity.id
_entity.type
_entity.pdbx_description
1 polymer ?
#
loop_
_entity_poly.entity_id
_entity_poly.type
_entity_poly.pdbx_seq_one_letter_code
_entity_poly.pdbx_strand_id
1 'polypeptide(L)'
;MLKDGRESVENEPHQRRSKTSTDEQHVKQIKDLVLQNRRLTIRELADTVNISFGSVQTILKDHLCLRRVKSRLVPKTLNFFKKQRRVEVCETMISDYQDKMKRMITGDETWICVRPGNNRPIERISCKRHRQV
;
A
#
# COMPACT_ATOMS: atom_id res chain seq x y z
N MET A 1 55.27 33.56 13.63
CA MET A 1 55.68 32.87 12.39
C MET A 1 55.05 31.49 12.43
N LEU A 2 54.00 31.23 11.64
CA LEU A 2 53.50 29.87 11.47
C LEU A 2 54.48 29.13 10.56
N LYS A 3 55.13 28.08 11.09
CA LYS A 3 55.90 27.13 10.31
C LYS A 3 54.91 26.13 9.70
N ASP A 4 55.07 25.91 8.41
CA ASP A 4 54.39 24.93 7.56
C ASP A 4 53.03 25.38 7.00
N GLY A 5 53.10 25.92 5.77
CA GLY A 5 51.99 26.31 4.93
C GLY A 5 51.12 25.12 4.56
N ARG A 6 49.93 25.06 5.17
CA ARG A 6 48.81 24.27 4.66
C ARG A 6 47.93 25.20 3.82
N GLU A 7 48.22 25.24 2.53
CA GLU A 7 47.42 25.95 1.53
C GLU A 7 46.32 25.01 1.01
N SER A 8 45.41 24.59 1.89
CA SER A 8 44.10 24.03 1.52
C SER A 8 43.26 23.81 2.77
N VAL A 9 42.05 24.36 2.77
CA VAL A 9 41.00 24.16 3.78
C VAL A 9 39.92 23.21 3.22
N GLU A 10 40.27 22.38 2.24
CA GLU A 10 39.32 21.39 1.74
C GLU A 10 39.33 20.15 2.63
N ASN A 11 38.15 19.72 3.06
CA ASN A 11 37.99 18.49 3.81
C ASN A 11 38.27 17.31 2.87
N GLU A 12 39.38 16.61 3.11
CA GLU A 12 39.66 15.31 2.50
C GLU A 12 38.48 14.34 2.72
N PRO A 13 38.09 13.53 1.72
CA PRO A 13 37.01 12.57 1.87
C PRO A 13 37.40 11.53 2.91
N HIS A 14 36.87 11.68 4.12
CA HIS A 14 37.06 10.71 5.18
C HIS A 14 36.38 9.39 4.77
N GLN A 15 37.10 8.28 4.88
CA GLN A 15 36.51 6.94 4.85
C GLN A 15 35.50 6.84 5.98
N ARG A 16 34.22 7.15 5.69
CA ARG A 16 33.13 6.88 6.61
C ARG A 16 33.14 5.39 6.89
N ARG A 17 33.09 5.02 8.17
CA ARG A 17 32.89 3.63 8.61
C ARG A 17 31.77 3.03 7.75
N SER A 18 32.11 2.00 6.98
CA SER A 18 31.14 1.26 6.19
C SER A 18 30.03 0.82 7.15
N LYS A 19 28.80 1.24 6.88
CA LYS A 19 27.65 0.75 7.63
C LYS A 19 27.51 -0.71 7.25
N THR A 20 28.10 -1.61 8.03
CA THR A 20 27.93 -3.07 7.90
C THR A 20 26.45 -3.46 7.79
N SER A 21 25.59 -2.63 8.37
CA SER A 21 24.14 -2.77 8.32
C SER A 21 23.46 -2.45 6.97
N THR A 22 24.17 -1.85 6.01
CA THR A 22 23.62 -1.40 4.72
C THR A 22 24.40 -2.03 3.55
N ASP A 23 24.92 -3.23 3.77
CA ASP A 23 25.60 -4.00 2.73
C ASP A 23 24.62 -4.43 1.62
N GLU A 24 25.13 -4.61 0.41
CA GLU A 24 24.32 -5.00 -0.76
C GLU A 24 23.64 -6.36 -0.54
N GLN A 25 24.30 -7.27 0.18
CA GLN A 25 23.74 -8.57 0.55
C GLN A 25 22.47 -8.42 1.39
N HIS A 26 22.50 -7.55 2.40
CA HIS A 26 21.35 -7.27 3.26
C HIS A 26 20.22 -6.55 2.53
N VAL A 27 20.55 -5.63 1.62
CA VAL A 27 19.56 -4.96 0.75
C VAL A 27 18.83 -5.97 -0.11
N LYS A 28 19.56 -6.91 -0.74
CA LYS A 28 18.98 -7.98 -1.55
C LYS A 28 18.08 -8.91 -0.73
N GLN A 29 18.54 -9.33 0.45
CA GLN A 29 17.77 -10.20 1.34
C GLN A 29 16.46 -9.55 1.79
N ILE A 30 16.49 -8.27 2.20
CA ILE A 30 15.27 -7.52 2.57
C ILE A 30 14.33 -7.39 1.37
N LYS A 31 14.85 -7.15 0.17
CA LYS A 31 14.06 -7.06 -1.05
C LYS A 31 13.29 -8.37 -1.32
N ASP A 32 13.96 -9.51 -1.20
CA ASP A 32 13.35 -10.82 -1.44
C ASP A 32 12.26 -11.13 -0.41
N LEU A 33 12.51 -10.85 0.88
CA LEU A 33 11.52 -11.01 1.95
C LEU A 33 10.26 -10.16 1.72
N VAL A 34 10.43 -8.90 1.32
CA VAL A 34 9.31 -7.99 1.04
C VAL A 34 8.52 -8.42 -0.20
N LEU A 35 9.19 -8.97 -1.23
CA LEU A 35 8.53 -9.50 -2.42
C LEU A 35 7.71 -10.75 -2.12
N GLN A 36 8.22 -11.64 -1.26
CA GLN A 36 7.50 -12.84 -0.79
C GLN A 36 6.29 -12.47 0.07
N ASN A 37 6.46 -11.56 1.04
CA ASN A 37 5.39 -11.15 1.92
C ASN A 37 5.42 -9.64 2.20
N ARG A 38 4.55 -8.92 1.49
CA ARG A 38 4.40 -7.45 1.61
C ARG A 38 3.77 -6.99 2.94
N ARG A 39 3.33 -7.91 3.80
CA ARG A 39 2.70 -7.59 5.09
C ARG A 39 3.67 -7.62 6.27
N LEU A 40 4.94 -7.98 6.04
CA LEU A 40 5.95 -8.01 7.09
C LEU A 40 6.16 -6.61 7.69
N THR A 41 6.32 -6.59 9.00
CA THR A 41 6.65 -5.40 9.78
C THR A 41 8.15 -5.15 9.76
N ILE A 42 8.55 -3.91 10.02
CA ILE A 42 9.98 -3.54 10.11
C ILE A 42 10.68 -4.33 11.22
N ARG A 43 9.97 -4.67 12.31
CA ARG A 43 10.52 -5.48 13.41
C ARG A 43 10.79 -6.92 12.95
N GLU A 44 9.83 -7.57 12.30
CA GLU A 44 10.04 -8.92 11.75
C GLU A 44 11.19 -8.96 10.73
N LEU A 45 11.32 -7.92 9.90
CA LEU A 45 12.45 -7.79 8.97
C LEU A 45 13.79 -7.58 9.68
N ALA A 46 13.80 -6.80 10.77
CA ALA A 46 14.98 -6.58 11.59
C ALA A 46 15.43 -7.87 12.28
N ASP A 47 14.49 -8.63 12.84
CA ASP A 47 14.77 -9.89 13.55
C ASP A 47 15.24 -10.99 12.58
N THR A 48 14.67 -11.07 11.38
CA THR A 48 15.03 -12.08 10.37
C THR A 48 16.39 -11.85 9.73
N VAL A 49 16.77 -10.59 9.49
CA VAL A 49 18.06 -10.23 8.88
C VAL A 49 19.12 -9.89 9.94
N ASN A 50 18.72 -9.87 11.22
CA ASN A 50 19.55 -9.49 12.37
C ASN A 50 20.18 -8.09 12.22
N ILE A 51 19.37 -7.13 11.77
CA ILE A 51 19.76 -5.75 11.50
C ILE A 51 19.01 -4.79 12.43
N SER A 52 19.62 -3.65 12.75
CA SER A 52 18.92 -2.61 13.52
C SER A 52 17.65 -2.10 12.79
N PHE A 53 16.60 -1.84 13.56
CA PHE A 53 15.33 -1.30 13.04
C PHE A 53 15.53 -0.06 12.15
N GLY A 54 16.39 0.86 12.58
CA GLY A 54 16.67 2.10 11.84
C GLY A 54 17.28 1.85 10.47
N SER A 55 18.18 0.87 10.39
CA SER A 55 18.81 0.51 9.13
C SER A 55 17.85 -0.17 8.16
N VAL A 56 16.95 -1.04 8.64
CA VAL A 56 15.88 -1.60 7.79
C VAL A 56 15.00 -0.49 7.24
N GLN A 57 14.70 0.53 8.06
CA GLN A 57 13.92 1.69 7.62
C GLN A 57 14.63 2.50 6.52
N THR A 58 15.94 2.74 6.67
CA THR A 58 16.80 3.38 5.65
C THR A 58 16.84 2.54 4.37
N ILE A 59 17.02 1.22 4.47
CA ILE A 59 17.05 0.33 3.31
C ILE A 59 15.71 0.37 2.54
N LEU A 60 14.59 0.24 3.25
CA LEU A 60 13.27 0.26 2.62
C LEU A 60 12.97 1.60 1.92
N LYS A 61 13.34 2.73 2.53
CA LYS A 61 13.04 4.06 2.00
C LYS A 61 14.07 4.57 0.99
N ASP A 62 15.35 4.49 1.33
CA ASP A 62 16.42 5.20 0.60
C ASP A 62 17.07 4.30 -0.46
N HIS A 63 17.16 2.99 -0.22
CA HIS A 63 17.75 2.05 -1.17
C HIS A 63 16.72 1.36 -2.07
N LEU A 64 15.58 0.96 -1.52
CA LEU A 64 14.51 0.28 -2.27
C LEU A 64 13.39 1.23 -2.73
N CYS A 65 13.40 2.49 -2.27
CA CYS A 65 12.40 3.50 -2.62
C CYS A 65 10.94 3.06 -2.36
N LEU A 66 10.72 2.25 -1.32
CA LEU A 66 9.42 1.71 -0.97
C LEU A 66 8.70 2.61 0.04
N ARG A 67 7.39 2.76 -0.17
CA ARG A 67 6.49 3.45 0.78
C ARG A 67 5.46 2.48 1.34
N ARG A 68 5.21 2.58 2.65
CA ARG A 68 4.13 1.83 3.29
C ARG A 68 2.77 2.33 2.82
N VAL A 69 1.96 1.44 2.27
CA VAL A 69 0.58 1.72 1.85
C VAL A 69 -0.38 0.88 2.69
N LYS A 70 -1.46 1.48 3.19
CA LYS A 70 -2.49 0.75 3.94
C LYS A 70 -3.18 -0.25 3.00
N SER A 71 -3.51 -1.43 3.52
CA SER A 71 -4.31 -2.42 2.77
C SER A 71 -5.69 -1.85 2.43
N ARG A 72 -6.17 -2.11 1.21
CA ARG A 72 -7.55 -1.79 0.82
C ARG A 72 -8.52 -2.78 1.47
N LEU A 73 -9.66 -2.29 1.96
CA LEU A 73 -10.73 -3.13 2.46
C LEU A 73 -11.44 -3.81 1.27
N VAL A 74 -11.54 -5.13 1.33
CA VAL A 74 -12.26 -5.92 0.32
C VAL A 74 -13.57 -6.41 0.95
N PRO A 75 -14.76 -6.10 0.38
CA PRO A 75 -16.04 -6.42 1.00
C PRO A 75 -16.27 -7.90 1.27
N LYS A 76 -15.71 -8.78 0.42
CA LYS A 76 -15.92 -10.23 0.54
C LYS A 76 -14.75 -11.02 -0.04
N THR A 77 -14.38 -12.10 0.64
CA THR A 77 -13.47 -13.11 0.10
C THR A 77 -14.23 -14.00 -0.87
N LEU A 78 -13.77 -14.07 -2.12
CA LEU A 78 -14.42 -14.83 -3.19
C LEU A 78 -13.74 -16.18 -3.39
N ASN A 79 -14.56 -17.23 -3.52
CA ASN A 79 -14.09 -18.55 -3.96
C ASN A 79 -13.68 -18.52 -5.45
N PHE A 80 -12.87 -19.48 -5.88
CA PHE A 80 -12.40 -19.66 -7.25
C PHE A 80 -13.55 -19.59 -8.27
N PHE A 81 -14.59 -20.42 -8.09
CA PHE A 81 -15.76 -20.43 -8.98
C PHE A 81 -16.48 -19.07 -9.06
N LYS A 82 -16.55 -18.33 -7.94
CA LYS A 82 -17.17 -16.99 -7.91
C LYS A 82 -16.31 -15.97 -8.66
N LYS A 83 -14.99 -16.11 -8.67
CA LYS A 83 -14.09 -15.26 -9.45
C LYS A 83 -14.25 -15.55 -10.93
N GLN A 84 -14.19 -16.82 -11.31
CA GLN A 84 -14.37 -17.25 -12.70
C GLN A 84 -15.70 -16.76 -13.26
N ARG A 85 -16.81 -16.98 -12.54
CA ARG A 85 -18.13 -16.50 -12.98
C ARG A 85 -18.20 -14.99 -13.16
N ARG A 86 -17.53 -14.21 -12.30
CA ARG A 86 -17.49 -12.74 -12.45
C ARG A 86 -16.73 -12.33 -13.71
N VAL A 87 -15.63 -13.01 -14.04
CA VAL A 87 -14.86 -12.73 -15.26
C VAL A 87 -15.70 -13.03 -16.50
N GLU A 88 -16.30 -14.22 -16.57
CA GLU A 88 -17.18 -14.63 -17.69
C GLU A 88 -18.33 -13.62 -17.92
N VAL A 89 -19.02 -13.22 -16.84
CA VAL A 89 -20.11 -12.24 -16.94
C VAL A 89 -19.58 -10.88 -17.40
N CYS A 90 -18.43 -10.43 -16.89
CA CYS A 90 -17.84 -9.17 -17.33
C CYS A 90 -17.43 -9.21 -18.81
N GLU A 91 -16.85 -10.30 -19.30
CA GLU A 91 -16.44 -10.46 -20.70
C GLU A 91 -17.66 -10.38 -21.64
N THR A 92 -18.73 -11.12 -21.33
CA THR A 92 -19.99 -11.05 -22.10
C THR A 92 -20.65 -9.67 -22.02
N MET A 93 -20.51 -8.96 -20.90
CA MET A 93 -21.08 -7.62 -20.76
C MET A 93 -20.27 -6.55 -21.51
N ILE A 94 -18.97 -6.76 -21.68
CA ILE A 94 -18.08 -5.86 -22.43
C ILE A 94 -18.38 -5.95 -23.93
N SER A 95 -18.63 -7.14 -24.49
CA SER A 95 -18.91 -7.29 -25.94
C SER A 95 -20.15 -6.52 -26.38
N ASP A 96 -21.16 -6.46 -25.52
CA ASP A 96 -22.48 -5.91 -25.85
C ASP A 96 -22.71 -4.50 -25.27
N TYR A 97 -21.65 -3.89 -24.72
CA TYR A 97 -21.74 -2.72 -23.84
C TYR A 97 -22.40 -1.50 -24.50
N GLN A 98 -22.01 -1.17 -25.73
CA GLN A 98 -22.41 0.08 -26.40
C GLN A 98 -23.91 0.19 -26.63
N ASP A 99 -24.58 -0.91 -26.99
CA ASP A 99 -26.01 -0.91 -27.28
C ASP A 99 -26.85 -1.04 -26.00
N LYS A 100 -26.38 -1.83 -25.03
CA LYS A 100 -27.11 -2.11 -23.79
C LYS A 100 -26.99 -1.01 -22.73
N MET A 101 -25.90 -0.23 -22.74
CA MET A 101 -25.67 0.82 -21.72
C MET A 101 -26.79 1.86 -21.72
N LYS A 102 -27.21 2.36 -22.88
CA LYS A 102 -28.25 3.40 -23.01
C LYS A 102 -29.62 2.98 -22.45
N ARG A 103 -29.87 1.67 -22.37
CA ARG A 103 -31.14 1.08 -21.91
C ARG A 103 -31.06 0.56 -20.47
N MET A 104 -29.90 0.65 -19.82
CA MET A 104 -29.68 0.06 -18.51
C MET A 104 -30.19 0.99 -17.41
N ILE A 105 -31.18 0.50 -16.64
CA ILE A 105 -31.63 1.13 -15.40
C ILE A 105 -31.09 0.30 -14.25
N THR A 106 -30.37 0.94 -13.34
CA THR A 106 -29.83 0.30 -12.14
C THR A 106 -30.56 0.83 -10.91
N GLY A 107 -30.72 -0.03 -9.90
CA GLY A 107 -31.30 0.36 -8.63
C GLY A 107 -30.57 -0.30 -7.48
N ASP A 108 -30.29 0.47 -6.43
CA ASP A 108 -29.71 -0.01 -5.18
C ASP A 108 -30.43 0.55 -3.96
N GLU A 109 -30.29 -0.17 -2.85
CA GLU A 109 -30.85 0.23 -1.56
C GLU A 109 -29.70 0.57 -0.62
N THR A 110 -29.69 1.82 -0.14
CA THR A 110 -28.72 2.28 0.83
C THR A 110 -29.41 2.65 2.13
N TRP A 111 -28.87 2.17 3.24
CA TRP A 111 -29.32 2.55 4.58
C TRP A 111 -28.75 3.91 4.99
N ILE A 112 -29.61 4.84 5.36
CA ILE A 112 -29.24 6.15 5.88
C ILE A 112 -29.39 6.11 7.40
N CYS A 113 -28.30 6.39 8.11
CA CYS A 113 -28.33 6.54 9.57
C CYS A 113 -28.60 8.00 9.92
N VAL A 114 -29.76 8.28 10.52
CA VAL A 114 -30.15 9.62 10.96
C VAL A 114 -29.99 9.69 12.48
N ARG A 115 -29.37 10.78 12.95
CA ARG A 115 -29.34 11.14 14.38
C ARG A 115 -30.33 12.27 14.63
N PRO A 116 -31.53 11.99 15.15
CA PRO A 116 -32.44 13.04 15.54
C PRO A 116 -31.88 13.81 16.75
N GLY A 117 -32.01 15.13 16.76
CA GLY A 117 -31.73 15.94 17.94
C GLY A 117 -32.59 15.51 19.13
N ASN A 118 -32.05 15.68 20.35
CA ASN A 118 -32.65 15.36 21.66
C ASN A 118 -32.31 13.98 22.25
N ASN A 119 -31.07 13.50 22.13
CA ASN A 119 -30.62 12.22 22.72
C ASN A 119 -31.46 11.00 22.31
N ARG A 120 -32.15 11.09 21.16
CA ARG A 120 -32.97 10.02 20.61
C ARG A 120 -32.10 8.94 19.97
N PRO A 121 -32.55 7.67 19.97
CA PRO A 121 -31.81 6.57 19.35
C PRO A 121 -31.59 6.83 17.86
N ILE A 122 -30.48 6.30 17.34
CA ILE A 122 -30.12 6.40 15.92
C ILE A 122 -31.16 5.63 15.10
N GLU A 123 -31.78 6.30 14.14
CA GLU A 123 -32.73 5.69 13.22
C GLU A 123 -32.03 5.26 11.93
N ARG A 124 -32.39 4.08 11.41
CA ARG A 124 -31.92 3.58 10.12
C ARG A 124 -33.07 3.55 9.14
N ILE A 125 -33.01 4.40 8.13
CA ILE A 125 -34.04 4.51 7.10
C ILE A 125 -33.49 3.90 5.80
N SER A 126 -34.26 3.01 5.17
CA SER A 126 -33.92 2.49 3.84
C SER A 126 -34.31 3.51 2.77
N CYS A 127 -33.38 3.83 1.87
CA CYS A 127 -33.61 4.70 0.73
C CYS A 127 -33.32 3.94 -0.55
N LYS A 128 -34.33 3.82 -1.43
CA LYS A 128 -34.19 3.24 -2.78
C LYS A 128 -33.71 4.32 -3.75
N ARG A 129 -32.65 4.05 -4.49
CA ARG A 129 -32.19 4.92 -5.58
C ARG A 129 -32.27 4.16 -6.89
N HIS A 130 -32.84 4.79 -7.90
CA HIS A 130 -32.83 4.29 -9.27
C HIS A 130 -32.11 5.31 -10.16
N ARG A 131 -31.26 4.83 -11.05
CA ARG A 131 -30.50 5.66 -11.98
C ARG A 131 -30.36 4.96 -13.32
N GLN A 132 -30.70 5.68 -14.39
CA GLN A 132 -30.31 5.32 -15.74
C GLN A 132 -28.83 5.67 -15.93
N VAL A 133 -28.05 4.70 -16.42
CA VAL A 133 -26.59 4.80 -16.54
C VAL A 133 -26.18 5.58 -17.79
#